data_AF-A0A0L0BJI5-F1
#
_entry.id   AF-A0A0L0BJI5-F1
#
_cell.length_a   1.000
_cell.length_b   1.000
_cell.length_c   1.000
_cell.angle_alpha   90.00
_cell.angle_beta   90.00
_cell.angle_gamma   90.00
#
_symmetry.space_group_name_H-M   'P 1'
#
loop_
_entity.id
_entity.type
_entity.pdbx_description
1 polymer ?
#
loop_
_entity_poly.entity_id
_entity_poly.type
_entity_poly.pdbx_seq_one_letter_code
_entity_poly.pdbx_strand_id
1 'polypeptide(L)'
;MRPEGWHLVIIIVLALVLFGAPRLPGIARSVGQSLRIFRSEVRQLKEEGDPGHVAADPGRATVIDEPVPSGPLSPDGTPSRRPVGPTPQ
;
A
#
# COMPACT_ATOMS: atom_id res chain seq x y z
N MET A 1 23.95 25.71 -23.07
CA MET A 1 22.81 26.08 -22.19
C MET A 1 22.45 24.83 -21.40
N ARG A 2 23.10 24.62 -20.25
CA ARG A 2 22.85 23.45 -19.41
C ARG A 2 21.64 23.84 -18.55
N PRO A 3 20.51 23.12 -18.58
CA PRO A 3 19.48 23.39 -17.60
C PRO A 3 20.04 22.97 -16.24
N GLU A 4 20.57 23.95 -15.54
CA GLU A 4 21.07 23.83 -14.18
C GLU A 4 19.91 23.21 -13.38
N GLY A 5 20.11 22.02 -12.81
CA GLY A 5 19.07 21.26 -12.08
C GLY A 5 18.35 22.04 -10.97
N TRP A 6 18.86 23.23 -10.67
CA TRP A 6 18.23 24.30 -9.91
C TRP A 6 16.77 24.60 -10.29
N HIS A 7 16.42 24.57 -11.58
CA HIS A 7 15.04 24.84 -12.02
C HIS A 7 14.06 23.80 -11.47
N LEU A 8 14.50 22.55 -11.37
CA LEU A 8 13.68 21.45 -10.88
C LEU A 8 13.39 21.60 -9.38
N VAL A 9 14.37 22.09 -8.62
CA VAL A 9 14.22 22.42 -7.19
C VAL A 9 13.16 23.51 -7.02
N ILE A 10 13.21 24.58 -7.82
CA ILE A 10 12.23 25.68 -7.77
C ILE A 10 10.80 25.17 -8.01
N ILE A 11 10.62 24.28 -9.00
CA ILE A 11 9.30 23.70 -9.30
C ILE A 11 8.80 22.85 -8.13
N ILE A 12 9.67 22.05 -7.49
CA ILE A 12 9.31 21.26 -6.31
C ILE A 12 8.90 22.16 -5.14
N VAL A 13 9.65 23.25 -4.89
CA VAL A 13 9.32 24.22 -3.84
C VAL A 13 7.96 24.86 -4.11
N LEU A 14 7.68 25.26 -5.36
CA LEU A 14 6.40 25.85 -5.72
C LEU A 14 5.25 24.83 -5.57
N ALA A 15 5.46 23.59 -6.00
CA ALA A 15 4.49 22.52 -5.80
C ALA A 15 4.23 22.24 -4.31
N LEU A 16 5.25 22.25 -3.45
CA LEU A 16 5.10 22.12 -1.99
C LEU A 16 4.29 23.27 -1.38
N VAL A 17 4.47 24.50 -1.87
CA VAL A 17 3.69 25.66 -1.41
C VAL A 17 2.23 25.56 -1.85
N LEU A 18 1.95 25.15 -3.09
CA LEU A 18 0.58 25.05 -3.61
C LEU A 18 -0.18 23.82 -3.09
N PHE A 19 0.49 22.67 -3.01
CA PHE A 19 -0.13 21.40 -2.60
C PHE A 19 0.01 21.12 -1.10
N GLY A 20 0.97 21.74 -0.43
CA GLY A 20 1.35 21.43 0.95
C GLY A 20 2.19 20.15 1.06
N ALA A 21 3.09 20.11 2.05
CA ALA A 21 3.96 18.96 2.35
C ALA A 21 3.23 17.61 2.48
N PRO A 22 2.03 17.48 3.10
CA PRO A 22 1.39 16.18 3.28
C PRO A 22 0.71 15.62 2.01
N ARG A 23 0.47 16.43 0.97
CA ARG A 23 -0.28 15.97 -0.23
C ARG A 23 0.60 15.37 -1.32
N LEU A 24 1.85 15.81 -1.46
CA LEU A 24 2.82 15.19 -2.38
C LEU A 24 3.03 13.68 -2.14
N PRO A 25 3.25 13.18 -0.90
CA PRO A 25 3.46 11.76 -0.69
C PRO A 25 2.22 10.92 -0.99
N GLY A 26 1.01 11.49 -0.86
CA GLY A 26 -0.22 10.82 -1.25
C GLY A 26 -0.31 10.59 -2.76
N ILE A 27 -0.10 11.67 -3.55
CA ILE A 27 -0.16 11.60 -5.02
C ILE A 27 0.96 10.73 -5.57
N ALA A 28 2.18 10.83 -5.02
CA ALA A 28 3.30 10.00 -5.45
C ALA A 28 3.04 8.50 -5.21
N ARG A 29 2.41 8.14 -4.08
CA ARG A 29 2.05 6.74 -3.79
C ARG A 29 0.96 6.23 -4.72
N SER A 30 -0.12 6.98 -4.93
CA SER A 30 -1.21 6.54 -5.81
C SER A 30 -0.74 6.40 -7.26
N VAL A 31 0.04 7.36 -7.76
CA VAL A 31 0.61 7.30 -9.12
C VAL A 31 1.67 6.19 -9.24
N GLY A 32 2.49 5.99 -8.21
CA GLY A 32 3.48 4.91 -8.16
C GLY A 32 2.85 3.52 -8.20
N GLN A 33 1.71 3.32 -7.52
CA GLN A 33 0.96 2.06 -7.57
C GLN A 33 0.38 1.79 -8.95
N SER A 34 -0.25 2.78 -9.60
CA SER A 34 -0.75 2.64 -10.97
C SER A 34 0.37 2.38 -11.99
N LEU A 35 1.51 3.06 -11.84
CA LEU A 35 2.65 2.89 -12.73
C LEU A 35 3.33 1.52 -12.54
N ARG A 36 3.33 0.96 -11.33
CA ARG A 36 3.86 -0.39 -11.07
C ARG A 36 3.08 -1.45 -11.82
N ILE A 37 1.75 -1.40 -11.77
CA ILE A 37 0.87 -2.35 -12.49
C ILE A 37 1.13 -2.22 -13.99
N PHE A 38 1.08 -1.00 -14.52
CA PHE A 38 1.36 -0.73 -15.93
C PHE A 38 2.76 -1.19 -16.35
N ARG A 39 3.79 -0.97 -15.53
CA ARG A 39 5.16 -1.40 -15.81
C ARG A 39 5.28 -2.92 -15.84
N SER A 40 4.57 -3.65 -14.98
CA SER A 40 4.56 -5.11 -14.96
C SER A 40 3.88 -5.67 -16.20
N GLU A 41 2.73 -5.12 -16.60
CA GLU A 41 2.05 -5.51 -17.85
C GLU A 41 2.93 -5.22 -19.07
N VAL A 42 3.51 -4.01 -19.17
CA VAL A 42 4.40 -3.65 -20.28
C VAL A 42 5.69 -4.48 -20.30
N ARG A 43 6.19 -4.91 -19.13
CA ARG A 43 7.34 -5.82 -19.06
C ARG A 43 6.99 -7.21 -19.56
N GLN A 44 5.82 -7.73 -19.21
CA GLN A 44 5.35 -9.02 -19.71
C GLN A 44 5.26 -9.04 -21.24
N LEU A 45 4.77 -7.95 -21.84
CA LEU A 45 4.76 -7.79 -23.31
C LEU A 45 6.18 -7.71 -23.92
N LYS A 46 7.16 -7.20 -23.17
CA LYS A 46 8.56 -7.17 -23.61
C LYS A 46 9.30 -8.49 -23.39
N GLU A 47 8.94 -9.24 -22.34
CA GLU A 47 9.56 -10.51 -21.95
C GLU A 47 9.03 -11.70 -22.78
N GLU A 48 7.84 -11.60 -23.38
CA GLU A 48 7.37 -12.57 -24.39
C GLU A 48 8.27 -12.65 -25.64
N GLY A 49 9.24 -11.73 -25.79
CA GLY A 49 10.30 -11.77 -26.80
C GLY A 49 11.70 -12.20 -26.31
N ASP A 50 11.93 -12.41 -25.01
CA ASP A 50 13.25 -12.77 -24.45
C ASP A 50 13.09 -13.61 -23.15
N PRO A 51 13.37 -14.93 -23.17
CA PRO A 51 13.20 -15.82 -22.02
C PRO A 51 14.41 -15.72 -21.08
N GLY A 52 14.50 -14.67 -20.25
CA GLY A 52 15.73 -14.47 -19.47
C GLY A 52 15.71 -13.62 -18.20
N HIS A 53 14.59 -13.06 -17.77
CA HIS A 53 14.63 -12.20 -16.57
C HIS A 53 13.35 -12.22 -15.74
N VAL A 54 13.29 -13.10 -14.75
CA VAL A 54 12.27 -13.01 -13.68
C VAL A 54 12.65 -11.85 -12.78
N ALA A 55 12.02 -10.69 -12.99
CA ALA A 55 12.28 -9.49 -12.20
C ALA A 55 11.73 -9.65 -10.77
N ALA A 56 12.65 -9.62 -9.79
CA ALA A 56 12.34 -9.64 -8.37
C ALA A 56 11.39 -8.48 -7.99
N ASP A 57 10.27 -8.82 -7.34
CA ASP A 57 9.25 -7.91 -6.84
C ASP A 57 9.78 -7.11 -5.63
N PRO A 58 10.04 -5.79 -5.74
CA PRO A 58 10.52 -4.99 -4.61
C PRO A 58 9.36 -4.43 -3.76
N GLY A 59 8.18 -5.07 -3.79
CA GLY A 59 6.97 -4.62 -3.08
C GLY A 59 6.80 -5.15 -1.67
N ARG A 60 7.60 -6.13 -1.24
CA ARG A 60 7.55 -6.66 0.13
C ARG A 60 8.37 -5.82 1.12
N ALA A 61 8.32 -4.49 0.98
CA ALA A 61 8.77 -3.59 2.02
C ALA A 61 7.61 -3.38 3.02
N THR A 62 7.68 -4.15 4.12
CA THR A 62 7.13 -3.80 5.43
C THR A 62 5.60 -3.77 5.56
N VAL A 63 4.97 -4.95 5.56
CA VAL A 63 3.85 -5.20 6.49
C VAL A 63 4.45 -5.91 7.70
N ILE A 64 5.04 -5.12 8.60
CA ILE A 64 5.26 -5.51 10.00
C ILE A 64 4.72 -4.34 10.81
N ASP A 65 3.40 -4.26 10.89
CA ASP A 65 2.69 -3.73 12.03
C ASP A 65 1.44 -4.60 12.19
N GLU A 66 1.68 -5.87 12.56
CA GLU A 66 0.63 -6.75 13.09
C GLU A 66 1.16 -7.33 14.41
N PRO A 67 0.97 -6.63 15.55
CA PRO A 67 0.93 -7.31 16.83
C PRO A 67 -0.40 -8.08 16.92
N VAL A 68 -0.39 -9.34 16.52
CA VAL A 68 -1.43 -10.31 16.90
C VAL A 68 -1.52 -10.32 18.45
N PRO A 69 -2.72 -10.22 19.02
CA PRO A 69 -2.92 -9.95 20.44
C PRO A 69 -2.57 -11.19 21.28
N SER A 70 -1.54 -11.08 22.11
CA SER A 70 -1.23 -12.06 23.15
C SER A 70 -1.70 -11.52 24.51
N GLY A 71 -3.02 -11.49 24.70
CA GLY A 71 -3.63 -11.25 26.01
C GLY A 71 -3.98 -12.58 26.67
N PRO A 72 -3.65 -12.79 27.96
CA PRO A 72 -3.81 -14.08 28.60
C PRO A 72 -5.28 -14.48 28.71
N LEU A 73 -5.50 -15.75 28.44
CA LEU A 73 -6.63 -16.58 28.85
C LEU A 73 -7.24 -16.07 30.17
N SER A 74 -8.42 -15.44 30.12
CA SER A 74 -9.25 -15.23 31.31
C SER A 74 -10.21 -16.42 31.41
N PRO A 75 -10.05 -17.32 32.39
CA PRO A 75 -10.98 -18.41 32.62
C PRO A 75 -12.11 -17.90 33.53
N ASP A 76 -12.91 -16.95 33.07
CA ASP A 76 -14.20 -16.68 33.72
C ASP A 76 -15.08 -15.76 32.87
N GLY A 77 -16.35 -16.12 32.76
CA GLY A 77 -17.34 -15.32 32.05
C GLY A 77 -18.17 -16.13 31.06
N THR A 78 -18.82 -17.20 31.53
CA THR A 78 -19.98 -17.78 30.83
C THR A 78 -21.09 -16.73 30.78
N PRO A 79 -21.47 -16.14 29.63
CA PRO A 79 -22.73 -15.44 29.52
C PRO A 79 -23.79 -16.52 29.33
N SER A 80 -24.20 -17.12 30.44
CA SER A 80 -25.43 -17.89 30.52
C SER A 80 -26.58 -16.91 30.30
N ARG A 81 -27.05 -16.77 29.06
CA ARG A 81 -28.33 -16.13 28.76
C ARG A 81 -29.13 -16.92 27.72
N ARG A 82 -29.69 -18.01 28.25
CA ARG A 82 -30.94 -18.73 27.91
C ARG A 82 -31.26 -19.12 26.44
N PRO A 83 -31.59 -20.40 26.19
CA PRO A 83 -32.05 -20.88 24.89
C PRO A 83 -33.39 -20.27 24.48
N VAL A 84 -33.53 -19.96 23.18
CA VAL A 84 -34.79 -19.68 22.50
C VAL A 84 -35.73 -20.88 22.66
N GLY A 85 -36.90 -20.68 23.27
CA GLY A 85 -37.91 -21.72 23.41
C GLY A 85 -38.65 -21.96 22.10
N PRO A 86 -38.95 -23.22 21.71
CA PRO A 86 -39.94 -23.49 20.68
C PRO A 86 -41.32 -23.14 21.23
N THR A 87 -42.11 -22.35 20.49
CA THR A 87 -43.51 -22.09 20.84
C THR A 87 -44.38 -23.09 20.06
N PRO A 88 -45.08 -24.02 20.73
CA PRO A 88 -46.16 -24.79 20.11
C PRO A 88 -47.50 -24.09 20.39
N GLN A 89 -48.21 -23.71 19.33
CA GLN A 89 -49.68 -23.72 19.26
C GLN A 89 -50.08 -23.94 17.80
#